data_AF-A0A1H7U033-F1
#
_entry.id   AF-A0A1H7U033-F1
#
_cell.length_a   1.000
_cell.length_b   1.000
_cell.length_c   1.000
_cell.angle_alpha   90.00
_cell.angle_beta   90.00
_cell.angle_gamma   90.00
#
_symmetry.space_group_name_H-M   'P 1'
#
loop_
_entity.id
_entity.type
_entity.pdbx_description
1 polymer ?
#
loop_
_entity_poly.entity_id
_entity_poly.type
_entity_poly.pdbx_seq_one_letter_code
_entity_poly.pdbx_strand_id
1 'polypeptide(L)'
;MKYIEQSLSQNEVIHDEFKLHWFSRIPLVILIILVLPSIGISLPFAIYEYLRLRSIEQGVTNKRVILKTGIISRKTEEMKIDAVETIEIDQSILGRIFGFADVKLTGRGMGALIFKSIDEPIEVKKAIEEVL
;
A
#
# COMPACT_ATOMS: atom_id res chain seq x y z
N MET A 1 -5.48 6.78 -14.87
CA MET A 1 -6.39 7.29 -13.83
C MET A 1 -6.35 6.30 -12.69
N LYS A 2 -6.12 6.77 -11.46
CA LYS A 2 -6.10 5.90 -10.28
C LYS A 2 -7.53 5.54 -9.88
N TYR A 3 -7.72 4.41 -9.24
CA TYR A 3 -9.04 4.00 -8.77
C TYR A 3 -9.57 4.94 -7.70
N ILE A 4 -8.70 5.40 -6.79
CA ILE A 4 -9.05 6.32 -5.71
C ILE A 4 -9.72 7.58 -6.26
N GLU A 5 -9.18 8.16 -7.34
CA GLU A 5 -9.74 9.34 -8.02
C GLU A 5 -11.13 9.10 -8.62
N GLN A 6 -11.36 7.90 -9.17
CA GLN A 6 -12.62 7.54 -9.83
C GLN A 6 -13.73 7.17 -8.85
N SER A 7 -13.37 6.75 -7.64
CA SER A 7 -14.32 6.24 -6.64
C SER A 7 -14.80 7.30 -5.64
N LEU A 8 -14.37 8.56 -5.78
CA LEU A 8 -14.72 9.65 -4.86
C LEU A 8 -16.23 9.93 -4.86
N SER A 9 -16.81 9.96 -3.67
CA SER A 9 -18.19 10.41 -3.45
C SER A 9 -18.30 11.93 -3.50
N GLN A 10 -19.52 12.47 -3.56
CA GLN A 10 -19.73 13.92 -3.47
C GLN A 10 -19.12 14.48 -2.16
N ASN A 11 -18.30 15.55 -2.29
CA ASN A 11 -17.51 16.18 -1.22
C ASN A 11 -16.45 15.28 -0.55
N GLU A 12 -15.96 14.27 -1.25
CA GLU A 12 -14.80 13.47 -0.81
C GLU A 12 -13.53 14.00 -1.47
N VAL A 13 -12.50 14.29 -0.66
CA VAL A 13 -11.20 14.79 -1.12
C VAL A 13 -10.11 13.85 -0.62
N ILE A 14 -9.14 13.57 -1.50
CA ILE A 14 -7.95 12.79 -1.14
C ILE A 14 -7.10 13.64 -0.20
N HIS A 15 -6.89 13.16 1.03
CA HIS A 15 -6.05 13.85 1.99
C HIS A 15 -4.58 13.48 1.75
N ASP A 16 -4.28 12.18 1.64
CA ASP A 16 -2.94 11.71 1.34
C ASP A 16 -2.94 10.38 0.56
N GLU A 17 -1.94 10.22 -0.31
CA GLU A 17 -1.70 9.00 -1.08
C GLU A 17 -0.38 8.37 -0.66
N PHE A 18 -0.47 7.21 -0.02
CA PHE A 18 0.70 6.53 0.50
C PHE A 18 1.36 5.69 -0.58
N LYS A 19 2.63 5.99 -0.86
CA LYS A 19 3.42 5.26 -1.84
C LYS A 19 4.10 4.06 -1.18
N LEU A 20 4.24 2.99 -1.95
CA LEU A 20 5.10 1.87 -1.60
C LEU A 20 6.55 2.35 -1.52
N HIS A 21 7.23 1.96 -0.46
CA HIS A 21 8.65 2.19 -0.27
C HIS A 21 9.46 1.55 -1.41
N TRP A 22 10.61 2.13 -1.75
CA TRP A 22 11.47 1.64 -2.83
C TRP A 22 11.94 0.19 -2.59
N PHE A 23 12.00 -0.25 -1.33
CA PHE A 23 12.36 -1.63 -0.95
C PHE A 23 11.43 -2.67 -1.58
N SER A 24 10.15 -2.35 -1.79
CA SER A 24 9.21 -3.24 -2.48
C SER A 24 9.62 -3.52 -3.93
N ARG A 25 10.52 -2.72 -4.52
CA ARG A 25 11.06 -2.91 -5.87
C ARG A 25 12.33 -3.77 -5.90
N ILE A 26 12.93 -4.13 -4.76
CA ILE A 26 14.15 -4.95 -4.72
C ILE A 26 13.94 -6.31 -5.40
N PRO A 27 12.85 -7.07 -5.14
CA PRO A 27 12.60 -8.33 -5.82
C PRO A 27 12.54 -8.18 -7.34
N LEU A 28 11.94 -7.09 -7.84
CA LEU A 28 11.90 -6.77 -9.26
C LEU A 28 13.30 -6.58 -9.85
N VAL A 29 14.15 -5.79 -9.18
CA VAL A 29 15.52 -5.52 -9.65
C VAL A 29 16.35 -6.83 -9.68
N ILE A 30 16.22 -7.67 -8.66
CA ILE A 30 16.88 -8.99 -8.62
C ILE A 30 16.43 -9.86 -9.80
N LEU A 31 15.12 -9.91 -10.07
CA LEU A 31 14.58 -10.68 -11.18
C LEU A 31 15.06 -10.18 -12.54
N ILE A 32 15.21 -8.85 -12.70
CA ILE A 32 15.77 -8.22 -13.91
C ILE A 32 17.24 -8.60 -14.09
N ILE A 33 18.06 -8.53 -13.03
CA ILE A 33 19.47 -8.93 -13.09
C ILE A 33 19.61 -10.41 -13.48
N LEU A 34 18.70 -11.26 -12.99
CA LEU A 34 18.67 -12.69 -13.30
C LEU A 34 18.22 -13.01 -14.74
N VAL A 35 17.75 -12.04 -15.54
CA VAL A 35 17.26 -12.30 -16.90
C VAL A 35 18.39 -12.84 -17.78
N LEU A 36 19.57 -12.22 -17.77
CA LEU A 36 20.72 -12.67 -18.56
C LEU A 36 21.19 -14.09 -18.18
N PRO A 37 21.51 -14.39 -16.91
CA PRO A 37 22.00 -15.70 -16.52
C PRO A 37 20.94 -16.81 -16.63
N SER A 38 19.65 -16.48 -16.50
CA SER A 38 18.56 -17.45 -16.64
C SER A 38 18.05 -17.62 -18.07
N ILE A 39 18.72 -17.02 -19.07
CA ILE A 39 18.31 -17.06 -20.48
C ILE A 39 16.84 -16.61 -20.63
N GLY A 40 16.44 -15.57 -19.91
CA GLY A 40 15.09 -14.99 -19.98
C GLY A 40 14.01 -15.68 -19.16
N ILE A 41 14.29 -16.77 -18.45
CA ILE A 41 13.28 -17.47 -17.62
C ILE A 41 12.72 -16.58 -16.50
N SER A 42 13.53 -15.69 -15.92
CA SER A 42 13.05 -14.77 -14.87
C SER A 42 12.18 -13.61 -15.40
N LEU A 43 12.13 -13.40 -16.71
CA LEU A 43 11.42 -12.27 -17.33
C LEU A 43 9.90 -12.26 -17.03
N PRO A 44 9.12 -13.35 -17.19
CA PRO A 44 7.70 -13.35 -16.84
C PRO A 44 7.45 -13.04 -15.36
N PHE A 45 8.34 -13.48 -14.46
CA PHE A 45 8.25 -13.17 -13.03
C PHE A 45 8.52 -11.69 -12.76
N ALA A 46 9.52 -11.10 -13.42
CA ALA A 46 9.78 -9.66 -13.33
C ALA A 46 8.58 -8.83 -13.80
N ILE A 47 7.97 -9.22 -14.93
CA ILE A 47 6.77 -8.56 -15.46
C ILE A 47 5.61 -8.67 -14.47
N TYR A 48 5.39 -9.87 -13.91
CA TYR A 48 4.35 -10.09 -12.91
C TYR A 48 4.56 -9.21 -11.67
N GLU A 49 5.79 -9.18 -11.13
CA GLU A 49 6.16 -8.37 -9.97
C GLU A 49 5.91 -6.87 -10.24
N TYR A 50 6.34 -6.38 -11.40
CA TYR A 50 6.14 -5.01 -11.82
C TYR A 50 4.65 -4.64 -11.89
N LEU A 51 3.83 -5.52 -12.49
CA LEU A 51 2.38 -5.32 -12.57
C LEU A 51 1.74 -5.36 -11.18
N ARG A 52 2.21 -6.26 -10.28
CA ARG A 52 1.71 -6.33 -8.91
C ARG A 52 1.96 -5.03 -8.17
N LEU A 53 3.20 -4.52 -8.19
CA LEU A 53 3.56 -3.26 -7.52
C LEU A 53 2.77 -2.08 -8.07
N ARG A 54 2.55 -2.03 -9.39
CA ARG A 54 1.74 -0.96 -10.02
C ARG A 54 0.24 -1.06 -9.69
N SER A 55 -0.24 -2.26 -9.36
CA SER A 55 -1.66 -2.48 -9.06
C SER A 55 -2.09 -2.06 -7.65
N ILE A 56 -1.11 -1.86 -6.76
CA ILE A 56 -1.31 -1.48 -5.37
C ILE A 56 -1.53 0.03 -5.30
N GLU A 57 -2.67 0.43 -4.73
CA GLU A 57 -2.99 1.83 -4.46
C GLU A 57 -3.44 1.92 -2.99
N GLN A 58 -2.82 2.82 -2.24
CA GLN A 58 -3.06 3.01 -0.81
C GLN A 58 -3.26 4.51 -0.56
N GLY A 59 -4.26 4.88 0.22
CA GLY A 59 -4.51 6.29 0.51
C GLY A 59 -5.60 6.50 1.54
N VAL A 60 -5.66 7.73 2.02
CA VAL A 60 -6.65 8.23 2.96
C VAL A 60 -7.40 9.40 2.35
N THR A 61 -8.72 9.37 2.49
CA THR A 61 -9.61 10.47 2.17
C THR A 61 -10.19 11.06 3.45
N ASN A 62 -10.86 12.20 3.35
CA ASN A 62 -11.58 12.80 4.46
C ASN A 62 -12.74 11.96 5.03
N LYS A 63 -13.06 10.79 4.45
CA LYS A 63 -14.17 9.93 4.88
C LYS A 63 -13.76 8.49 5.15
N ARG A 64 -12.73 7.99 4.48
CA ARG A 64 -12.34 6.59 4.53
C ARG A 64 -10.87 6.38 4.17
N VAL A 65 -10.36 5.26 4.60
CA VAL A 65 -9.09 4.70 4.22
C VAL A 65 -9.31 3.64 3.15
N ILE A 66 -8.51 3.65 2.08
CA ILE A 66 -8.69 2.81 0.89
C ILE A 66 -7.41 2.05 0.59
N LEU A 67 -7.53 0.73 0.41
CA LEU A 67 -6.49 -0.16 -0.07
C LEU A 67 -7.01 -0.94 -1.28
N LYS A 68 -6.41 -0.69 -2.44
CA LYS A 68 -6.65 -1.49 -3.64
C LYS A 68 -5.44 -2.34 -3.95
N THR A 69 -5.68 -3.61 -4.28
CA THR A 69 -4.67 -4.56 -4.69
C THR A 69 -5.16 -5.43 -5.85
N GLY A 70 -4.23 -6.05 -6.58
CA GLY A 70 -4.53 -7.06 -7.60
C GLY A 70 -4.52 -6.55 -9.04
N ILE A 71 -4.00 -7.39 -9.94
CA ILE A 71 -3.69 -7.03 -11.34
C ILE A 71 -4.92 -7.23 -12.24
N ILE A 72 -5.42 -8.47 -12.29
CA ILE A 72 -6.58 -8.87 -13.12
C ILE A 72 -7.83 -8.90 -12.24
N SER A 73 -7.82 -9.74 -11.21
CA SER A 73 -8.78 -9.66 -10.11
C SER A 73 -8.35 -8.53 -9.19
N ARG A 74 -9.23 -7.55 -9.00
CA ARG A 74 -8.99 -6.37 -8.16
C ARG A 74 -9.74 -6.56 -6.85
N LYS A 75 -9.04 -6.39 -5.74
CA LYS A 75 -9.62 -6.36 -4.40
C LYS A 75 -9.47 -4.95 -3.85
N THR A 76 -10.58 -4.33 -3.51
CA THR A 76 -10.62 -3.04 -2.83
C THR A 76 -11.14 -3.27 -1.42
N GLU A 77 -10.37 -2.83 -0.43
CA GLU A 77 -10.72 -2.80 0.97
C GLU A 77 -10.86 -1.35 1.39
N GLU A 78 -11.99 -1.03 2.01
CA GLU A 78 -12.30 0.32 2.45
C GLU A 78 -12.77 0.30 3.90
N MET A 79 -12.30 1.26 4.68
CA MET A 79 -12.70 1.43 6.07
C MET A 79 -13.03 2.90 6.28
N LYS A 80 -14.23 3.20 6.78
CA LYS A 80 -14.56 4.59 7.12
C LYS A 80 -13.61 5.10 8.20
N ILE A 81 -13.23 6.37 8.10
CA ILE A 81 -12.29 6.99 9.03
C ILE A 81 -12.87 6.96 10.45
N ASP A 82 -14.17 7.25 10.59
CA ASP A 82 -14.90 7.21 11.85
C ASP A 82 -14.91 5.84 12.52
N ALA A 83 -14.68 4.76 11.77
CA ALA A 83 -14.71 3.38 12.21
C ALA A 83 -13.34 2.84 12.60
N VAL A 84 -12.25 3.57 12.34
CA VAL A 84 -10.89 3.18 12.76
C VAL A 84 -10.80 3.30 14.28
N GLU A 85 -10.42 2.22 14.96
CA GLU A 85 -10.24 2.19 16.42
C GLU A 85 -8.77 2.21 16.80
N THR A 86 -7.95 1.43 16.07
CA THR A 86 -6.54 1.23 16.41
C THR A 86 -5.67 1.31 15.16
N ILE A 87 -4.56 2.05 15.29
CA ILE A 87 -3.50 2.15 14.28
C ILE A 87 -2.23 1.52 14.85
N GLU A 88 -1.84 0.37 14.31
CA GLU A 88 -0.64 -0.38 14.68
C GLU A 88 0.44 -0.19 13.60
N ILE A 89 1.68 0.09 14.01
CA ILE A 89 2.84 0.11 13.10
C ILE A 89 3.68 -1.13 13.39
N ASP A 90 3.76 -2.04 12.42
CA ASP A 90 4.61 -3.22 12.49
C ASP A 90 5.90 -2.96 11.70
N GLN A 91 6.94 -2.56 12.43
CA GLN A 91 8.25 -2.24 11.86
C GLN A 91 9.28 -3.31 12.24
N SER A 92 9.69 -4.09 11.25
CA SER A 92 10.80 -5.04 11.39
C SER A 92 12.16 -4.34 11.57
N ILE A 93 13.19 -5.09 12.00
CA ILE A 93 14.56 -4.56 12.12
C ILE A 93 15.05 -3.96 10.79
N LEU A 94 14.82 -4.66 9.67
CA LEU A 94 15.15 -4.14 8.34
C LEU A 94 14.31 -2.91 8.01
N GLY A 95 13.02 -2.93 8.35
CA GLY A 95 12.14 -1.77 8.22
C GLY A 95 12.66 -0.54 8.95
N ARG A 96 13.23 -0.70 10.15
CA ARG A 96 13.84 0.41 10.91
C ARG A 96 15.11 0.94 10.27
N ILE A 97 15.94 0.06 9.69
CA ILE A 97 17.18 0.47 9.00
C ILE A 97 16.86 1.21 7.70
N PHE A 98 15.87 0.71 6.95
CA PHE A 98 15.54 1.23 5.61
C PHE A 98 14.38 2.23 5.60
N GLY A 99 13.72 2.50 6.72
CA GLY A 99 12.67 3.52 6.83
C GLY A 99 11.24 3.07 6.49
N PHE A 100 10.97 1.76 6.36
CA PHE A 100 9.64 1.25 6.00
C PHE A 100 8.97 0.44 7.11
N ALA A 101 7.64 0.36 7.09
CA ALA A 101 6.88 -0.55 7.96
C ALA A 101 5.54 -0.93 7.32
N ASP A 102 4.87 -1.90 7.93
CA ASP A 102 3.46 -2.19 7.64
C ASP A 102 2.58 -1.42 8.63
N VAL A 103 1.55 -0.75 8.15
CA VAL A 103 0.59 0.00 8.98
C VAL A 103 -0.75 -0.74 8.95
N LYS A 104 -1.19 -1.22 10.11
CA LYS A 104 -2.42 -1.98 10.26
C LYS A 104 -3.46 -1.13 10.96
N LEU A 105 -4.60 -0.99 10.30
CA LEU A 105 -5.77 -0.26 10.75
C LEU A 105 -6.83 -1.26 11.13
N THR A 106 -7.24 -1.25 12.40
CA THR A 106 -8.32 -2.10 12.89
C THR A 106 -9.53 -1.21 13.13
N GLY A 107 -10.66 -1.59 12.53
CA GLY A 107 -11.91 -0.87 12.69
C GLY A 107 -12.86 -1.56 13.64
N ARG A 108 -13.99 -0.91 13.94
CA ARG A 108 -15.05 -1.46 14.79
C ARG A 108 -15.44 -2.87 14.34
N GLY A 109 -15.18 -3.86 15.18
CA GLY A 109 -15.47 -5.27 14.92
C GLY A 109 -14.24 -6.09 14.50
N MET A 110 -14.34 -6.84 13.40
CA MET A 110 -13.26 -7.73 12.91
C MET A 110 -12.58 -7.24 11.62
N GLY A 111 -12.94 -6.06 11.13
CA GLY A 111 -12.35 -5.50 9.92
C GLY A 111 -10.95 -4.97 10.19
N ALA A 112 -9.95 -5.47 9.47
CA ALA A 112 -8.60 -4.94 9.50
C ALA A 112 -8.12 -4.65 8.07
N LEU A 113 -7.47 -3.51 7.88
CA LEU A 113 -6.86 -3.07 6.63
C LEU A 113 -5.35 -2.92 6.86
N ILE A 114 -4.52 -3.46 5.97
CA ILE A 114 -3.07 -3.45 6.15
C ILE A 114 -2.40 -2.77 4.96
N PHE A 115 -1.85 -1.60 5.21
CA PHE A 115 -0.93 -0.92 4.33
C PHE A 115 0.44 -1.55 4.42
N LYS A 116 0.92 -2.09 3.31
CA LYS A 116 2.18 -2.84 3.25
C LYS A 116 3.32 -1.99 2.75
N SER A 117 4.48 -2.12 3.39
CA SER A 117 5.76 -1.53 2.98
C SER A 117 5.62 -0.02 2.71
N ILE A 118 5.02 0.66 3.65
CA ILE A 118 4.85 2.11 3.64
C ILE A 118 6.18 2.78 3.99
N ASP A 119 6.53 3.78 3.21
CA ASP A 119 7.62 4.71 3.53
C ASP A 119 7.18 5.64 4.66
N GLU A 120 8.11 5.99 5.55
CA GLU A 120 7.84 6.95 6.64
C GLU A 120 6.54 6.63 7.43
N PRO A 121 6.45 5.45 8.07
CA PRO A 121 5.19 4.95 8.66
C PRO A 121 4.62 5.84 9.78
N ILE A 122 5.48 6.66 10.40
CA ILE A 122 5.08 7.63 11.42
C ILE A 122 4.29 8.77 10.78
N GLU A 123 4.67 9.24 9.59
CA GLU A 123 3.96 10.29 8.88
C GLU A 123 2.61 9.79 8.39
N VAL A 124 2.56 8.57 7.85
CA VAL A 124 1.31 7.92 7.47
C VAL A 124 0.35 7.78 8.64
N LYS A 125 0.86 7.37 9.81
CA LYS A 125 0.04 7.31 11.02
C LYS A 125 -0.52 8.69 11.40
N LYS A 126 0.33 9.73 11.41
CA LYS A 126 -0.11 11.11 11.71
C LYS A 126 -1.16 11.60 10.71
N ALA A 127 -0.95 11.38 9.43
CA ALA A 127 -1.88 11.77 8.37
C ALA A 127 -3.25 11.10 8.52
N ILE A 128 -3.31 9.87 9.06
CA ILE A 128 -4.58 9.21 9.36
C ILE A 128 -5.21 9.79 10.64
N GLU A 129 -4.40 10.02 11.69
CA GLU A 129 -4.87 10.61 12.95
C GLU A 129 -5.40 12.04 12.79
N GLU A 130 -4.86 12.82 11.85
CA GLU A 130 -5.34 14.17 11.53
C GLU A 130 -6.75 14.21 10.91
N VAL A 131 -7.20 13.09 10.35
CA VAL A 131 -8.48 12.97 9.64
C VAL A 131 -9.55 12.25 10.47
N LEU A 132 -9.18 11.68 11.63
CA LEU A 132 -10.10 11.08 12.61
C LEU A 132 -10.91 12.15 13.36
#